data_AF-A0A1W9Z0E5-F1
#
_entry.id   AF-A0A1W9Z0E5-F1
#
_cell.length_a   1.000
_cell.length_b   1.000
_cell.length_c   1.000
_cell.angle_alpha   90.00
_cell.angle_beta   90.00
_cell.angle_gamma   90.00
#
_symmetry.space_group_name_H-M   'P 1'
#
loop_
_entity.id
_entity.type
_entity.pdbx_description
1 polymer ?
#
loop_
_entity_poly.entity_id
_entity_poly.type
_entity_poly.pdbx_seq_one_letter_code
_entity_poly.pdbx_strand_id
1 'polypeptide(L)'
;MPNPEPGELYLTPRGQWAQAAPSTCGRGHWLGPGRVLVGTVPCDCGVRHSTWWCREPDCGDTVYGPPLTAGCRIRTGPDER
;
A
#
# COMPACT_ATOMS: atom_id res chain seq x y z
N MET A 1 19.67 -6.51 -7.74
CA MET A 1 18.34 -7.11 -7.50
C MET A 1 17.32 -6.01 -7.69
N PRO A 2 16.21 -6.21 -8.40
CA PRO A 2 15.15 -5.21 -8.46
C PRO A 2 14.65 -4.93 -7.04
N ASN A 3 14.21 -3.69 -6.77
CA ASN A 3 13.53 -3.40 -5.51
C ASN A 3 12.23 -4.20 -5.47
N PRO A 4 11.86 -4.77 -4.31
CA PRO A 4 10.61 -5.52 -4.16
C PRO A 4 9.40 -4.62 -4.44
N GLU A 5 8.36 -5.17 -5.04
CA GLU A 5 7.15 -4.39 -5.35
C GLU A 5 6.35 -4.07 -4.09
N PRO A 6 5.61 -2.95 -4.03
CA PRO A 6 4.76 -2.64 -2.88
C PRO A 6 3.84 -3.80 -2.50
N GLY A 7 3.90 -4.23 -1.24
CA GLY A 7 3.12 -5.36 -0.72
C GLY A 7 3.84 -6.72 -0.78
N GLU A 8 4.94 -6.83 -1.53
CA GLU A 8 5.77 -8.03 -1.58
C GLU A 8 6.52 -8.24 -0.25
N LEU A 9 6.63 -9.50 0.17
CA LEU A 9 7.44 -9.86 1.33
C LEU A 9 8.87 -10.16 0.89
N TYR A 10 9.84 -9.55 1.57
CA TYR A 10 11.26 -9.78 1.32
C TYR A 10 12.03 -10.03 2.63
N LEU A 11 13.15 -10.74 2.52
CA LEU A 11 14.08 -10.91 3.63
C LEU A 11 15.02 -9.71 3.72
N THR A 12 15.01 -9.06 4.89
CA THR A 12 15.98 -8.03 5.23
C THR A 12 17.40 -8.63 5.33
N PRO A 13 18.46 -7.81 5.24
CA PRO A 13 19.83 -8.27 5.47
C PRO A 13 20.08 -8.92 6.85
N ARG A 14 19.16 -8.71 7.81
CA ARG A 14 19.17 -9.31 9.15
C ARG A 14 18.39 -10.63 9.23
N GLY A 15 17.89 -11.15 8.10
CA GLY A 15 17.11 -12.39 8.04
C GLY A 15 15.67 -12.25 8.53
N GLN A 16 15.17 -11.03 8.74
CA GLN A 16 13.79 -10.78 9.16
C GLN A 16 12.90 -10.54 7.93
N TRP A 17 11.66 -11.02 7.97
CA TRP A 17 10.64 -10.72 6.97
C TRP A 17 10.13 -9.28 7.10
N ALA A 18 10.06 -8.57 5.99
CA ALA A 18 9.45 -7.24 5.89
C ALA A 18 8.55 -7.17 4.66
N GLN A 19 7.51 -6.32 4.73
CA GLN A 19 6.71 -5.97 3.57
C GLN A 19 7.31 -4.73 2.91
N ALA A 20 7.48 -4.77 1.60
CA ALA A 20 7.93 -3.64 0.81
C ALA A 20 6.86 -2.54 0.80
N ALA A 21 7.29 -1.32 1.11
CA ALA A 21 6.46 -0.12 1.08
C ALA A 21 6.93 0.82 -0.04
N PRO A 22 6.01 1.54 -0.70
CA PRO A 22 6.38 2.54 -1.68
C PRO A 22 7.03 3.74 -0.99
N SER A 23 8.09 4.27 -1.59
CA SER A 23 8.79 5.46 -1.08
C SER A 23 8.05 6.76 -1.41
N THR A 24 7.24 6.76 -2.47
CA THR A 24 6.49 7.93 -2.96
C THR A 24 5.07 7.55 -3.35
N CYS A 25 4.13 8.49 -3.24
CA CYS A 25 2.80 8.35 -3.85
C CYS A 25 2.87 8.55 -5.37
N GLY A 26 1.77 8.29 -6.08
CA GLY A 26 1.65 8.51 -7.53
C GLY A 26 1.83 9.97 -7.95
N ARG A 27 1.70 10.93 -7.02
CA ARG A 27 1.99 12.36 -7.23
C ARG A 27 3.43 12.77 -6.87
N GLY A 28 4.28 11.84 -6.44
CA GLY A 28 5.69 12.10 -6.12
C GLY A 28 5.99 12.55 -4.67
N HIS A 29 4.97 12.73 -3.84
CA HIS A 29 5.18 13.04 -2.42
C HIS A 29 5.81 11.86 -1.66
N TRP A 30 6.74 12.17 -0.75
CA TRP A 30 7.44 11.18 0.06
C TRP A 30 6.53 10.53 1.12
N LEU A 31 6.48 9.20 1.13
CA LEU A 31 5.68 8.40 2.05
C LEU A 31 6.52 7.93 3.24
N GLY A 32 6.83 8.88 4.12
CA GLY A 32 7.62 8.65 5.34
C GLY A 32 6.81 8.67 6.64
N PRO A 33 7.48 8.49 7.79
CA PRO A 33 6.86 8.60 9.11
C PRO A 33 6.03 9.88 9.25
N GLY A 34 4.79 9.75 9.73
CA GLY A 34 3.85 10.86 9.91
C GLY A 34 3.21 11.40 8.61
N ARG A 35 3.70 11.01 7.43
CA ARG A 35 3.22 11.49 6.11
C ARG A 35 2.40 10.46 5.33
N VAL A 36 2.31 9.24 5.83
CA VAL A 36 1.56 8.15 5.22
C VAL A 36 0.68 7.47 6.26
N LEU A 37 -0.55 7.13 5.87
CA LEU A 37 -1.42 6.24 6.63
C LEU A 37 -1.38 4.87 5.96
N VAL A 38 -0.95 3.86 6.71
CA VAL A 38 -0.84 2.48 6.21
C VAL A 38 -2.04 1.68 6.70
N GLY A 39 -2.76 1.05 5.78
CA GLY A 39 -3.92 0.21 6.08
C GLY A 39 -3.88 -1.10 5.31
N THR A 40 -4.77 -2.03 5.67
CA THR A 40 -4.97 -3.28 4.92
C THR A 40 -6.44 -3.41 4.59
N VAL A 41 -6.74 -3.64 3.31
CA VAL A 41 -8.11 -3.79 2.83
C VAL A 41 -8.36 -5.21 2.30
N PRO A 42 -9.52 -5.81 2.63
CA PRO A 42 -9.94 -7.06 2.02
C PRO A 42 -10.33 -6.84 0.54
N CYS A 43 -10.05 -7.82 -0.30
CA CYS A 43 -10.41 -7.80 -1.72
C CYS A 43 -10.92 -9.17 -2.17
N ASP A 44 -11.88 -9.17 -3.08
CA ASP A 44 -12.49 -10.41 -3.59
C ASP A 44 -11.55 -11.23 -4.48
N CYS A 45 -10.41 -10.68 -4.91
CA CYS A 45 -9.40 -11.40 -5.70
C CYS A 45 -8.64 -12.47 -4.89
N GLY A 46 -8.96 -12.65 -3.60
CA GLY A 46 -8.35 -13.65 -2.74
C GLY A 46 -7.04 -13.20 -2.08
N VAL A 47 -6.54 -12.01 -2.40
CA VAL A 47 -5.39 -11.39 -1.71
C VAL A 47 -5.83 -10.18 -0.90
N ARG A 48 -5.14 -9.94 0.22
CA ARG A 48 -5.24 -8.67 0.95
C ARG A 48 -4.33 -7.65 0.27
N HIS A 49 -4.83 -6.42 0.11
CA HIS A 49 -4.01 -5.31 -0.35
C HIS A 49 -3.65 -4.42 0.84
N SER A 50 -2.38 -4.11 0.97
CA SER A 50 -1.92 -2.99 1.78
C SER A 50 -2.18 -1.68 1.03
N THR A 51 -2.44 -0.63 1.78
CA THR A 51 -2.71 0.72 1.28
C THR A 51 -1.75 1.70 1.93
N TRP A 52 -1.23 2.63 1.14
CA TRP A 52 -0.42 3.75 1.61
C TRP A 52 -1.07 5.04 1.16
N TRP A 53 -1.87 5.65 2.05
CA TRP A 53 -2.55 6.91 1.79
C TRP A 53 -1.64 8.09 2.14
N CYS A 54 -1.45 8.98 1.17
CA CYS A 54 -0.63 10.17 1.34
C CYS A 54 -1.35 11.22 2.19
N ARG A 55 -0.73 11.61 3.32
CA ARG A 55 -1.28 12.60 4.26
C ARG A 55 -0.96 14.04 3.90
N GLU A 56 -0.29 14.30 2.76
CA GLU A 56 -0.06 15.68 2.36
C GLU A 56 -1.40 16.37 2.07
N PRO A 57 -1.61 17.59 2.60
CA PRO A 57 -2.78 18.38 2.24
C PRO A 57 -2.84 18.52 0.72
N ASP A 58 -4.02 18.33 0.15
CA ASP A 58 -4.30 18.37 -1.29
C ASP A 58 -3.82 17.18 -2.15
N CYS A 59 -3.18 16.17 -1.56
CA CYS A 59 -2.77 14.95 -2.28
C CYS A 59 -3.89 13.91 -2.34
N GLY A 60 -4.22 13.30 -1.19
CA GLY A 60 -5.23 12.24 -1.08
C GLY A 60 -4.94 10.94 -1.86
N ASP A 61 -3.77 10.83 -2.50
CA ASP A 61 -3.39 9.68 -3.32
C ASP A 61 -3.16 8.41 -2.49
N THR A 62 -3.57 7.26 -3.03
CA THR A 62 -3.43 5.95 -2.36
C THR A 62 -2.70 4.98 -3.26
N VAL A 63 -1.58 4.45 -2.78
CA VAL A 63 -0.88 3.33 -3.42
C VAL A 63 -1.38 2.02 -2.85
N TYR A 64 -1.59 1.02 -3.70
CA TYR A 64 -2.04 -0.33 -3.31
C TYR A 64 -0.94 -1.36 -3.57
N GLY A 65 -0.80 -2.32 -2.66
CA GLY A 65 0.20 -3.39 -2.74
C GLY A 65 -0.39 -4.74 -2.31
N PRO A 66 -0.45 -5.75 -3.19
CA PRO A 66 -0.06 -5.70 -4.60
C PRO A 66 -0.86 -4.67 -5.42
N PRO A 67 -0.39 -4.23 -6.59
CA PRO A 67 -1.14 -3.34 -7.46
C PRO A 67 -2.53 -3.91 -7.80
N LEU A 68 -3.54 -3.03 -7.86
CA LEU A 68 -4.88 -3.45 -8.25
C LEU A 68 -4.90 -3.78 -9.75
N THR A 69 -5.50 -4.91 -10.08
CA THR A 69 -5.74 -5.35 -11.46
C THR A 69 -7.25 -5.29 -11.77
N ALA A 70 -7.64 -5.51 -13.03
CA ALA A 70 -9.05 -5.41 -13.46
C ALA A 70 -10.02 -6.35 -12.70
N GLY A 71 -9.52 -7.42 -12.08
CA GLY A 71 -10.32 -8.33 -11.25
C GLY A 71 -10.41 -7.95 -9.77
N CYS A 72 -9.72 -6.89 -9.33
CA CYS A 72 -9.72 -6.48 -7.94
C CYS A 72 -10.99 -5.72 -7.57
N ARG A 73 -11.68 -6.19 -6.52
CA ARG A 73 -12.80 -5.48 -5.89
C ARG A 73 -12.52 -5.32 -4.41
N ILE A 74 -12.11 -4.11 -4.03
CA ILE A 74 -11.90 -3.75 -2.63
C ILE A 74 -13.23 -3.77 -1.89
N ARG A 75 -13.25 -4.44 -0.75
CA ARG A 75 -14.39 -4.48 0.15
C ARG A 75 -14.20 -3.39 1.19
N THR A 76 -14.83 -2.25 0.95
CA THR A 76 -15.09 -1.29 2.03
C THR A 76 -16.13 -1.91 2.96
N GLY A 77 -16.01 -1.69 4.27
CA GLY A 77 -17.04 -2.10 5.23
C GLY A 77 -18.40 -1.47 4.90
N PRO A 78 -19.46 -1.73 5.70
CA PRO A 78 -20.70 -0.97 5.55
C PRO A 78 -20.37 0.53 5.54
N ASP A 79 -21.02 1.27 4.64
CA ASP A 79 -20.88 2.72 4.50
C ASP A 79 -21.44 3.40 5.77
N GLU A 80 -20.59 3.52 6.80
CA GLU A 80 -20.81 4.41 7.93
C GLU A 80 -20.05 5.71 7.63
N ARG A 81 -20.64 6.48 6.69
CA ARG A 81 -20.31 7.88 6.43
C ARG A 81 -20.54 8.75 7.66
#